data_AF-A0A3N5I3I7-F1
#
_entry.id   AF-A0A3N5I3I7-F1
#
_cell.length_a   1.000
_cell.length_b   1.000
_cell.length_c   1.000
_cell.angle_alpha   90.00
_cell.angle_beta   90.00
_cell.angle_gamma   90.00
#
_symmetry.space_group_name_H-M   'P 1'
#
loop_
_entity.id
_entity.type
_entity.pdbx_description
1 polymer ?
#
loop_
_entity_poly.entity_id
_entity_poly.type
_entity_poly.pdbx_seq_one_letter_code
_entity_poly.pdbx_strand_id
1 'polypeptide(L)'
;MHRLSKLAASERSLRSRSAIPALVIAVLIWSLPAAAQNGPIIAPGLDTSSVNTYPNENYYFGLAQYREGELANAALSFDLALGRTRKDPGGRWIDAIPVLAMTAECLYQAGDLAGAVESIDAALAIAVRNRGWLRALAWNDLLTGTVRQPDPAASWAAPQVPAVLPLPNRISIASGEVDLTNTFQRGGVVEGAKLTRMDAIEVMRGIAIALYRRGVIFGEITGEFEVADQTLQAILYPPDFNLPVGRALIGSMRGTASGIAARSAGGLAPGPSSR
;
A
#
# COMPACT_ATOMS: atom_id res chain seq x y z
N MET A 1 -36.89 -38.05 -66.23
CA MET A 1 -37.21 -39.45 -66.59
C MET A 1 -36.16 -40.36 -65.96
N HIS A 2 -36.62 -41.40 -65.24
CA HIS A 2 -35.99 -42.70 -64.90
C HIS A 2 -34.46 -42.87 -65.03
N ARG A 3 -33.71 -43.55 -64.15
CA ARG A 3 -34.01 -44.63 -63.18
C ARG A 3 -32.73 -44.90 -62.35
N LEU A 4 -32.94 -45.46 -61.16
CA LEU A 4 -31.97 -45.98 -60.19
C LEU A 4 -31.17 -47.21 -60.67
N SER A 5 -30.19 -47.60 -59.83
CA SER A 5 -29.56 -48.94 -59.62
C SER A 5 -28.20 -49.16 -60.32
N LYS A 6 -27.12 -49.71 -59.74
CA LYS A 6 -26.81 -50.59 -58.58
C LYS A 6 -25.33 -50.30 -58.14
N LEU A 7 -24.91 -50.20 -56.87
CA LEU A 7 -24.69 -51.21 -55.82
C LEU A 7 -23.75 -52.40 -56.18
N ALA A 8 -22.49 -52.33 -55.70
CA ALA A 8 -21.59 -53.42 -55.20
C ALA A 8 -20.14 -52.84 -55.15
N ALA A 9 -19.50 -52.48 -54.03
CA ALA A 9 -19.14 -53.20 -52.79
C ALA A 9 -18.07 -54.29 -52.96
N SER A 10 -17.14 -54.31 -51.98
CA SER A 10 -16.25 -55.43 -51.60
C SER A 10 -14.94 -55.54 -52.38
N GLU A 11 -13.74 -55.80 -51.84
CA GLU A 11 -13.07 -55.74 -50.53
C GLU A 11 -11.67 -56.38 -50.75
N ARG A 12 -10.70 -56.07 -49.88
CA ARG A 12 -9.47 -56.87 -49.54
C ARG A 12 -8.25 -56.84 -50.47
N SER A 13 -7.18 -56.25 -49.93
CA SER A 13 -5.97 -56.99 -49.49
C SER A 13 -5.03 -56.00 -48.76
N LEU A 14 -5.12 -55.86 -47.44
CA LEU A 14 -4.32 -56.55 -46.40
C LEU A 14 -2.79 -56.27 -46.41
N ARG A 15 -2.38 -55.52 -45.39
CA ARG A 15 -1.22 -55.73 -44.49
C ARG A 15 0.20 -55.43 -45.01
N SER A 16 0.78 -54.34 -44.50
CA SER A 16 1.98 -54.35 -43.62
C SER A 16 2.04 -52.97 -42.90
N ARG A 17 1.70 -52.86 -41.61
CA ARG A 17 2.55 -52.93 -40.40
C ARG A 17 3.89 -52.17 -40.45
N SER A 18 4.05 -51.29 -39.44
CA SER A 18 5.24 -50.56 -38.96
C SER A 18 5.62 -49.30 -39.75
N ALA A 19 5.91 -48.13 -39.17
CA ALA A 19 6.10 -47.70 -37.78
C ALA A 19 5.78 -46.19 -37.67
N ILE A 20 5.32 -45.77 -36.50
CA ILE A 20 5.10 -44.38 -36.11
C ILE A 20 6.44 -43.78 -35.65
N PRO A 21 6.86 -42.58 -36.13
CA PRO A 21 7.72 -41.72 -35.33
C PRO A 21 6.86 -40.62 -34.69
N ALA A 22 6.84 -40.66 -33.35
CA ALA A 22 6.20 -39.67 -32.52
C ALA A 22 6.89 -38.31 -32.69
N LEU A 23 6.07 -37.29 -32.96
CA LEU A 23 6.41 -35.88 -33.03
C LEU A 23 6.75 -35.38 -31.60
N VAL A 24 8.03 -35.18 -31.31
CA VAL A 24 8.46 -34.52 -30.07
C VAL A 24 8.41 -33.01 -30.30
N ILE A 25 7.33 -32.37 -29.84
CA ILE A 25 7.25 -30.91 -29.72
C ILE A 25 8.04 -30.52 -28.48
N ALA A 26 9.25 -30.01 -28.67
CA ALA A 26 10.02 -29.38 -27.61
C ALA A 26 9.41 -27.99 -27.30
N VAL A 27 8.61 -27.92 -26.24
CA VAL A 27 8.18 -26.64 -25.66
C VAL A 27 9.41 -26.04 -24.95
N LEU A 28 10.07 -25.10 -25.62
CA LEU A 28 11.06 -24.22 -25.02
C LEU A 28 10.36 -23.28 -24.04
N ILE A 29 10.26 -23.73 -22.79
CA ILE A 29 9.90 -22.88 -21.66
C ILE A 29 11.05 -21.90 -21.47
N TRP A 30 10.86 -20.65 -21.89
CA TRP A 30 11.70 -19.55 -21.47
C TRP A 30 11.51 -19.39 -19.95
N SER A 31 12.45 -19.93 -19.18
CA SER A 31 12.60 -19.61 -17.77
C SER A 31 13.00 -18.15 -17.66
N LEU A 32 12.01 -17.27 -17.46
CA LEU A 32 12.27 -15.97 -16.86
C LEU A 32 12.96 -16.23 -15.51
N PRO A 33 14.12 -15.61 -15.22
CA PRO A 33 14.58 -15.58 -13.86
C PRO A 33 13.51 -14.83 -13.07
N ALA A 34 12.78 -15.54 -12.21
CA ALA A 34 12.07 -14.92 -11.13
C ALA A 34 13.15 -14.17 -10.33
N ALA A 35 13.22 -12.85 -10.51
CA ALA A 35 13.99 -12.01 -9.61
C ALA A 35 13.42 -12.30 -8.22
N ALA A 36 14.18 -13.08 -7.44
CA ALA A 36 13.94 -13.25 -6.02
C ALA A 36 13.86 -11.85 -5.45
N GLN A 37 12.65 -11.43 -5.09
CA GLN A 37 12.43 -10.15 -4.47
C GLN A 37 13.15 -10.22 -3.14
N ASN A 38 14.33 -9.61 -3.07
CA ASN A 38 15.17 -9.50 -1.87
C ASN A 38 14.52 -8.54 -0.85
N GLY A 39 13.26 -8.77 -0.50
CA GLY A 39 12.75 -8.42 0.81
C GLY A 39 13.35 -9.41 1.81
N PRO A 40 13.61 -9.00 3.06
CA PRO A 40 14.15 -9.91 4.07
C PRO A 40 13.26 -11.17 4.15
N ILE A 41 13.86 -12.34 3.95
CA ILE A 41 13.20 -13.62 4.18
C ILE A 41 13.10 -13.78 5.70
N ILE A 42 11.92 -13.51 6.26
CA ILE A 42 11.69 -13.61 7.70
C ILE A 42 10.85 -14.83 7.97
N ALA A 43 11.39 -15.75 8.77
CA ALA A 43 10.70 -16.96 9.18
C ALA A 43 9.38 -16.61 9.91
N PRO A 44 8.25 -17.25 9.57
CA PRO A 44 7.01 -17.05 10.31
C PRO A 44 7.17 -17.65 11.71
N GLY A 45 7.07 -16.82 12.76
CA GLY A 45 6.94 -17.33 14.14
C GLY A 45 7.78 -16.69 15.24
N LEU A 46 8.49 -15.57 15.02
CA LEU A 46 9.21 -14.88 16.09
C LEU A 46 8.59 -13.51 16.41
N ASP A 47 7.48 -13.53 17.13
CA ASP A 47 6.91 -12.38 17.86
C ASP A 47 6.49 -12.85 19.26
N THR A 48 7.24 -12.43 20.28
CA THR A 48 6.86 -12.52 21.69
C THR A 48 6.70 -11.14 22.35
N SER A 49 6.45 -10.09 21.56
CA SER A 49 6.08 -8.77 22.06
C SER A 49 4.58 -8.52 21.84
N SER A 50 3.75 -9.38 22.43
CA SER A 50 2.35 -9.05 22.68
C SER A 50 2.28 -7.87 23.65
N VAL A 51 1.79 -6.71 23.20
CA VAL A 51 0.95 -5.72 23.95
C VAL A 51 0.80 -4.42 23.14
N ASN A 52 1.77 -4.01 22.32
CA ASN A 52 1.64 -2.74 21.57
C ASN A 52 1.16 -2.96 20.12
N THR A 53 -0.06 -2.49 19.85
CA THR A 53 -0.54 -2.27 18.48
C THR A 53 -0.06 -0.90 17.99
N TYR A 54 0.37 -0.82 16.72
CA TYR A 54 0.77 0.42 16.07
C TYR A 54 -0.10 0.67 14.83
N PRO A 55 -0.86 1.77 14.75
CA PRO A 55 -1.20 2.73 15.81
C PRO A 55 -1.91 2.06 17.00
N ASN A 56 -1.90 2.71 18.17
CA ASN A 56 -2.50 2.12 19.38
C ASN A 56 -4.03 2.02 19.30
N GLU A 57 -4.64 1.23 20.19
CA GLU A 57 -6.09 0.99 20.16
C GLU A 57 -6.95 2.24 20.39
N ASN A 58 -6.46 3.22 21.17
CA ASN A 58 -7.18 4.48 21.38
C ASN A 58 -7.37 5.25 20.07
N TYR A 59 -6.45 5.10 19.11
CA TYR A 59 -6.62 5.68 17.78
C TYR A 59 -7.88 5.14 17.10
N TYR A 60 -8.08 3.82 17.12
CA TYR A 60 -9.24 3.19 16.47
C TYR A 60 -10.55 3.51 17.18
N PHE A 61 -10.51 3.68 18.52
CA PHE A 61 -11.64 4.18 19.29
C PHE A 61 -12.02 5.61 18.88
N GLY A 62 -11.04 6.53 18.79
CA GLY A 62 -11.26 7.89 18.30
C GLY A 62 -11.75 7.93 16.84
N LEU A 63 -11.25 7.02 16.00
CA LEU A 63 -11.69 6.90 14.61
C LEU A 63 -13.15 6.45 14.49
N ALA A 64 -13.63 5.60 15.40
CA ALA A 64 -15.05 5.22 15.45
C ALA A 64 -15.92 6.43 15.83
N GLN A 65 -15.55 7.16 16.88
CA GLN A 65 -16.25 8.39 17.30
C GLN A 65 -16.26 9.45 16.20
N TYR A 66 -15.15 9.64 15.50
CA TYR A 66 -15.07 10.54 14.36
C TYR A 66 -16.06 10.16 13.25
N ARG A 67 -16.19 8.86 12.95
CA ARG A 67 -17.15 8.37 11.93
C ARG A 67 -18.61 8.55 12.34
N GLU A 68 -18.88 8.59 13.64
CA GLU A 68 -20.20 8.89 14.21
C GLU A 68 -20.50 10.39 14.26
N GLY A 69 -19.52 11.25 13.96
CA GLY A 69 -19.65 12.70 14.01
C GLY A 69 -19.34 13.33 15.37
N GLU A 70 -18.87 12.53 16.33
CA GLU A 70 -18.57 12.95 17.70
C GLU A 70 -17.16 13.58 17.79
N LEU A 71 -16.98 14.74 17.15
CA LEU A 71 -15.66 15.36 16.92
C LEU A 71 -14.90 15.70 18.22
N ALA A 72 -15.59 16.22 19.23
CA ALA A 72 -14.97 16.60 20.50
C ALA A 72 -14.45 15.36 21.26
N ASN A 73 -15.25 14.29 21.30
CA ASN A 73 -14.86 13.03 21.90
C ASN A 73 -13.72 12.36 21.11
N ALA A 74 -13.79 12.39 19.79
CA ALA A 74 -12.74 11.89 18.92
C ALA A 74 -11.40 12.62 19.15
N ALA A 75 -11.41 13.94 19.27
CA ALA A 75 -10.21 14.73 19.54
C ALA A 75 -9.54 14.34 20.87
N LEU A 76 -10.33 14.13 21.93
CA LEU A 76 -9.81 13.63 23.23
C LEU A 76 -9.20 12.24 23.09
N SER A 77 -9.86 11.34 22.38
CA SER A 77 -9.34 10.00 22.10
C SER A 77 -8.04 10.02 21.31
N PHE A 78 -7.90 10.94 20.34
CA PHE A 78 -6.66 11.12 19.59
C PHE A 78 -5.54 11.73 20.43
N ASP A 79 -5.82 12.65 21.35
CA ASP A 79 -4.79 13.17 22.27
C ASP A 79 -4.25 12.06 23.19
N LEU A 80 -5.15 11.23 23.75
CA LEU A 80 -4.77 10.04 24.51
C LEU A 80 -3.98 9.05 23.65
N ALA A 81 -4.35 8.85 22.39
CA ALA A 81 -3.61 8.01 21.46
C ALA A 81 -2.22 8.59 21.18
N LEU A 82 -2.09 9.90 20.98
CA LEU A 82 -0.83 10.57 20.72
C LEU A 82 0.12 10.46 21.91
N GLY A 83 -0.38 10.49 23.14
CA GLY A 83 0.42 10.23 24.34
C GLY A 83 1.09 8.85 24.36
N ARG A 84 0.48 7.86 23.71
CA ARG A 84 0.89 6.44 23.71
C ARG A 84 1.68 6.01 22.47
N THR A 85 1.90 6.90 21.51
CA THR A 85 2.72 6.59 20.32
C THR A 85 4.17 6.34 20.72
N ARG A 86 4.88 5.50 19.96
CA ARG A 86 6.31 5.26 20.17
C ARG A 86 7.11 6.57 20.03
N LYS A 87 8.10 6.74 20.90
CA LYS A 87 9.07 7.84 20.87
C LYS A 87 10.47 7.24 20.78
N ASP A 88 11.20 7.64 19.75
CA ASP A 88 12.62 7.37 19.59
C ASP A 88 13.42 8.61 20.05
N PRO A 89 14.74 8.52 20.21
CA PRO A 89 15.57 9.69 20.56
C PRO A 89 15.41 10.86 19.57
N GLY A 90 15.06 10.57 18.31
CA GLY A 90 14.76 11.57 17.28
C GLY A 90 13.33 12.12 17.29
N GLY A 91 12.49 11.75 18.27
CA GLY A 91 11.10 12.17 18.40
C GLY A 91 10.08 11.05 18.15
N ARG A 92 8.82 11.42 17.89
CA ARG A 92 7.73 10.46 17.66
C ARG A 92 7.98 9.57 16.43
N TRP A 93 7.58 8.32 16.49
CA TRP A 93 7.74 7.42 15.34
C TRP A 93 6.56 7.53 14.36
N ILE A 94 6.61 6.78 13.25
CA ILE A 94 5.62 6.85 12.15
C ILE A 94 4.20 6.44 12.57
N ASP A 95 4.04 5.77 13.70
CA ASP A 95 2.74 5.40 14.28
C ASP A 95 1.92 6.62 14.76
N ALA A 96 2.59 7.75 15.02
CA ALA A 96 1.94 9.00 15.40
C ALA A 96 1.28 9.75 14.23
N ILE A 97 1.69 9.46 12.99
CA ILE A 97 1.18 10.14 11.78
C ILE A 97 -0.34 10.05 11.65
N PRO A 98 -0.98 8.85 11.70
CA PRO A 98 -2.43 8.77 11.55
C PRO A 98 -3.17 9.47 12.69
N VAL A 99 -2.62 9.45 13.91
CA VAL A 99 -3.20 10.17 15.04
C VAL A 99 -3.21 11.67 14.78
N LEU A 100 -2.07 12.25 14.39
CA LEU A 100 -1.96 13.68 14.08
C LEU A 100 -2.82 14.11 12.88
N ALA A 101 -2.89 13.27 11.84
CA ALA A 101 -3.74 13.53 10.69
C ALA A 101 -5.23 13.56 11.07
N MET A 102 -5.68 12.64 11.93
CA MET A 102 -7.08 12.64 12.38
C MET A 102 -7.38 13.73 13.41
N THR A 103 -6.42 14.10 14.26
CA THR A 103 -6.53 15.32 15.10
C THR A 103 -6.73 16.56 14.22
N ALA A 104 -5.97 16.68 13.13
CA ALA A 104 -6.14 17.78 12.19
C ALA A 104 -7.52 17.78 11.51
N GLU A 105 -8.07 16.61 11.14
CA GLU A 105 -9.43 16.51 10.61
C GLU A 105 -10.48 16.99 11.62
N CYS A 106 -10.35 16.61 12.90
CA CYS A 106 -11.22 17.11 13.96
C CYS A 106 -11.13 18.62 14.11
N LEU A 107 -9.91 19.18 14.19
CA LEU A 107 -9.68 20.62 14.34
C LEU A 107 -10.20 21.41 13.13
N TYR A 108 -9.97 20.91 11.93
CA TYR A 108 -10.49 21.50 10.70
C TYR A 108 -12.02 21.58 10.71
N GLN A 109 -12.70 20.49 11.09
CA GLN A 109 -14.17 20.48 11.16
C GLN A 109 -14.71 21.36 12.29
N ALA A 110 -13.97 21.52 13.38
CA ALA A 110 -14.28 22.45 14.45
C ALA A 110 -14.04 23.93 14.06
N GLY A 111 -13.38 24.19 12.93
CA GLY A 111 -13.06 25.54 12.45
C GLY A 111 -11.72 26.10 12.94
N ASP A 112 -10.95 25.33 13.72
CA ASP A 112 -9.60 25.72 14.14
C ASP A 112 -8.58 25.33 13.06
N LEU A 113 -8.46 26.20 12.05
CA LEU A 113 -7.54 25.99 10.94
C LEU A 113 -6.07 26.08 11.36
N ALA A 114 -5.74 26.91 12.35
CA ALA A 114 -4.37 27.09 12.81
C ALA A 114 -3.87 25.81 13.50
N GLY A 115 -4.64 25.28 14.45
CA GLY A 115 -4.32 24.01 15.11
C GLY A 115 -4.31 22.82 14.14
N ALA A 116 -5.20 22.84 13.14
CA ALA A 116 -5.19 21.82 12.08
C ALA A 116 -3.88 21.83 11.28
N VAL A 117 -3.40 23.01 10.87
CA VAL A 117 -2.13 23.16 10.15
C VAL A 117 -0.96 22.69 11.00
N GLU A 118 -0.89 23.06 12.28
CA GLU A 118 0.17 22.60 13.19
C GLU A 118 0.22 21.06 13.30
N SER A 119 -0.95 20.44 13.41
CA SER A 119 -1.07 18.97 13.48
C SER A 119 -0.68 18.29 12.16
N ILE A 120 -1.06 18.88 11.02
CA ILE A 120 -0.67 18.42 9.67
C ILE A 120 0.84 18.51 9.49
N ASP A 121 1.43 19.67 9.76
CA ASP A 121 2.85 19.89 9.57
C ASP A 121 3.69 18.98 10.48
N ALA A 122 3.21 18.74 11.72
CA ALA A 122 3.81 17.74 12.60
C ALA A 122 3.76 16.32 12.01
N ALA A 123 2.65 15.92 11.41
CA ALA A 123 2.50 14.61 10.77
C ALA A 123 3.46 14.45 9.57
N LEU A 124 3.52 15.46 8.69
CA LEU A 124 4.38 15.46 7.52
C LEU A 124 5.86 15.52 7.90
N ALA A 125 6.23 16.28 8.92
CA ALA A 125 7.59 16.30 9.45
C ALA A 125 8.06 14.93 9.95
N ILE A 126 7.17 14.13 10.57
CA ILE A 126 7.48 12.76 10.96
C ILE A 126 7.72 11.88 9.73
N ALA A 127 6.89 12.01 8.69
CA ALA A 127 7.09 11.27 7.44
C ALA A 127 8.43 11.63 6.77
N VAL A 128 8.77 12.93 6.73
CA VAL A 128 10.03 13.44 6.19
C VAL A 128 11.23 13.00 7.01
N ARG A 129 11.13 12.93 8.34
CA ARG A 129 12.23 12.43 9.18
C ARG A 129 12.50 10.94 8.97
N ASN A 130 11.44 10.15 8.84
CA ASN A 130 11.54 8.69 8.73
C ASN A 130 11.62 8.22 7.26
N ARG A 131 12.43 8.89 6.41
CA ARG A 131 12.54 8.52 4.98
C ARG A 131 12.95 7.06 4.82
N GLY A 132 12.35 6.39 3.85
CA GLY A 132 12.70 5.00 3.54
C GLY A 132 12.01 3.95 4.42
N TRP A 133 11.12 4.35 5.35
CA TRP A 133 10.34 3.40 6.15
C TRP A 133 9.52 2.42 5.29
N LEU A 134 9.07 2.83 4.10
CA LEU A 134 8.39 1.95 3.13
C LEU A 134 9.26 0.78 2.65
N ARG A 135 10.60 0.92 2.67
CA ARG A 135 11.53 -0.17 2.34
C ARG A 135 11.59 -1.23 3.45
N ALA A 136 11.33 -0.84 4.70
CA ALA A 136 11.39 -1.73 5.85
C ALA A 136 10.13 -2.60 6.00
N LEU A 137 9.08 -2.36 5.20
CA LEU A 137 7.85 -3.14 5.21
C LEU A 137 8.03 -4.48 4.50
N ALA A 138 7.53 -5.55 5.12
CA ALA A 138 7.38 -6.86 4.52
C ALA A 138 6.15 -6.88 3.59
N TRP A 139 6.27 -6.29 2.40
CA TRP A 139 5.17 -6.15 1.43
C TRP A 139 4.50 -7.47 1.03
N ASN A 140 5.22 -8.60 1.14
CA ASN A 140 4.67 -9.93 0.88
C ASN A 140 3.57 -10.34 1.87
N ASP A 141 3.50 -9.72 3.05
CA ASP A 141 2.40 -9.95 4.00
C ASP A 141 1.04 -9.61 3.37
N LEU A 142 0.98 -8.67 2.42
CA LEU A 142 -0.25 -8.27 1.73
C LEU A 142 -0.89 -9.39 0.91
N LEU A 143 -0.10 -10.39 0.50
CA LEU A 143 -0.55 -11.50 -0.33
C LEU A 143 -1.06 -12.70 0.47
N THR A 144 -1.12 -12.59 1.80
CA THR A 144 -1.57 -13.69 2.69
C THR A 144 -3.08 -13.90 2.68
N GLY A 145 -3.86 -12.95 2.14
CA GLY A 145 -5.31 -13.03 2.07
C GLY A 145 -5.82 -14.02 1.02
N THR A 146 -6.90 -14.74 1.33
CA THR A 146 -7.60 -15.59 0.36
C THR A 146 -8.49 -14.73 -0.54
N VAL A 147 -8.25 -14.78 -1.84
CA VAL A 147 -9.09 -14.09 -2.85
C VAL A 147 -10.52 -14.61 -2.74
N ARG A 148 -11.46 -13.70 -2.48
CA ARG A 148 -12.90 -13.98 -2.45
C ARG A 148 -13.46 -13.79 -3.85
N GLN A 149 -13.95 -14.89 -4.41
CA GLN A 149 -14.73 -14.84 -5.64
C GLN A 149 -16.14 -14.32 -5.32
N PRO A 150 -16.74 -13.50 -6.21
CA PRO A 150 -18.12 -13.10 -6.04
C PRO A 150 -19.04 -14.33 -6.04
N ASP A 151 -20.13 -14.27 -5.28
CA ASP A 151 -21.16 -15.31 -5.31
C ASP A 151 -21.84 -15.29 -6.69
N PRO A 152 -21.68 -16.34 -7.52
CA PRO A 152 -22.31 -16.39 -8.84
C PRO A 152 -23.84 -16.49 -8.77
N ALA A 153 -24.42 -16.84 -7.61
CA ALA A 153 -25.86 -16.88 -7.39
C ALA A 153 -26.46 -15.53 -6.94
N ALA A 154 -25.63 -14.52 -6.65
CA ALA A 154 -26.11 -13.18 -6.32
C ALA A 154 -26.73 -12.52 -7.57
N SER A 155 -28.05 -12.55 -7.69
CA SER A 155 -28.79 -12.01 -8.84
C SER A 155 -28.68 -10.50 -9.04
N TRP A 156 -28.24 -9.76 -8.01
CA TRP A 156 -27.96 -8.32 -8.08
C TRP A 156 -26.53 -8.02 -8.56
N ALA A 157 -25.65 -9.01 -8.57
CA ALA A 157 -24.30 -8.87 -9.07
C ALA A 157 -24.34 -8.89 -10.61
N ALA A 158 -24.13 -7.73 -11.22
CA ALA A 158 -23.90 -7.62 -12.66
C ALA A 158 -22.82 -8.63 -13.11
N PRO A 159 -22.79 -9.05 -14.39
CA PRO A 159 -21.92 -10.12 -14.88
C PRO A 159 -20.40 -9.88 -14.78
N GLN A 160 -19.94 -8.83 -14.09
CA GLN A 160 -18.54 -8.42 -13.98
C GLN A 160 -18.16 -7.96 -12.56
N VAL A 161 -18.60 -8.65 -11.51
CA VAL A 161 -18.10 -8.34 -10.16
C VAL A 161 -16.63 -8.76 -10.07
N PRO A 162 -15.71 -7.84 -9.73
CA PRO A 162 -14.30 -8.18 -9.58
C PRO A 162 -14.09 -9.06 -8.35
N ALA A 163 -13.14 -9.99 -8.43
CA ALA A 163 -12.68 -10.72 -7.27
C ALA A 163 -12.08 -9.76 -6.22
N VAL A 164 -12.35 -10.02 -4.95
CA VAL A 164 -11.91 -9.16 -3.85
C VAL A 164 -10.81 -9.86 -3.07
N LEU A 165 -9.63 -9.25 -3.01
CA LEU A 165 -8.55 -9.68 -2.11
C LEU A 165 -8.65 -8.88 -0.81
N PRO A 166 -9.07 -9.49 0.33
CA PRO A 166 -9.00 -8.80 1.61
C PRO A 166 -7.54 -8.58 1.99
N LEU A 167 -7.15 -7.33 2.21
CA LEU A 167 -5.81 -6.99 2.68
C LEU A 167 -5.74 -7.21 4.19
N PRO A 168 -4.58 -7.68 4.71
CA PRO A 168 -4.39 -7.76 6.15
C PRO A 168 -4.36 -6.35 6.74
N ASN A 169 -4.89 -6.21 7.95
CA ASN A 169 -4.86 -4.94 8.68
C ASN A 169 -3.44 -4.58 9.18
N ARG A 170 -2.51 -5.54 9.22
CA ARG A 170 -1.17 -5.33 9.79
C ARG A 170 -0.08 -6.00 8.96
N ILE A 171 0.93 -5.21 8.63
CA ILE A 171 2.11 -5.60 7.87
C ILE A 171 3.31 -5.58 8.83
N SER A 172 4.22 -6.54 8.68
CA SER A 172 5.44 -6.58 9.47
C SER A 172 6.42 -5.51 8.99
N ILE A 173 7.03 -4.77 9.92
CA ILE A 173 8.09 -3.80 9.69
C ILE A 173 9.35 -4.24 10.45
N ALA A 174 10.49 -4.28 9.75
CA ALA A 174 11.77 -4.50 10.39
C ALA A 174 12.25 -3.19 11.03
N SER A 175 12.51 -3.20 12.33
CA SER A 175 13.06 -2.07 13.08
C SER A 175 14.41 -2.48 13.68
N GLY A 176 15.51 -1.83 13.27
CA GLY A 176 16.86 -2.11 13.75
C GLY A 176 17.90 -2.18 12.63
N GLU A 177 19.16 -2.33 12.99
CA GLU A 177 20.27 -2.50 12.04
C GLU A 177 20.14 -3.89 11.37
N VAL A 178 19.91 -3.93 10.06
CA VAL A 178 19.81 -5.19 9.30
C VAL A 178 21.21 -5.74 8.98
N ASP A 179 22.23 -4.88 8.98
CA ASP A 179 23.61 -5.23 8.63
C ASP A 179 24.46 -5.51 9.88
N LEU A 180 24.24 -6.70 10.46
CA LEU A 180 24.95 -7.15 11.67
C LEU A 180 26.46 -7.35 11.42
N THR A 181 26.88 -7.51 10.16
CA THR A 181 28.27 -7.84 9.80
C THR A 181 29.21 -6.65 9.99
N ASN A 182 28.78 -5.44 9.66
CA ASN A 182 29.58 -4.22 9.86
C ASN A 182 29.62 -3.78 11.35
N THR A 183 28.55 -3.99 12.09
CA THR A 183 28.46 -3.63 13.52
C THR A 183 29.22 -4.61 14.41
N PHE A 184 29.23 -5.90 14.06
CA PHE A 184 30.05 -6.92 14.72
C PHE A 184 31.56 -6.62 14.58
N GLN A 185 32.01 -6.13 13.42
CA GLN A 185 33.42 -5.73 13.21
C GLN A 185 33.85 -4.52 14.04
N ARG A 186 32.91 -3.67 14.46
CA ARG A 186 33.18 -2.47 15.28
C ARG A 186 33.06 -2.72 16.79
N GLY A 187 32.82 -3.97 17.21
CA GLY A 187 32.74 -4.34 18.63
C GLY A 187 31.56 -3.73 19.39
N GLY A 188 30.51 -3.29 18.68
CA GLY A 188 29.29 -2.74 19.29
C GLY A 188 28.32 -3.84 19.74
N VAL A 189 27.43 -3.51 20.68
CA VAL A 189 26.32 -4.40 21.07
C VAL A 189 25.44 -4.63 19.84
N VAL A 190 25.36 -5.90 19.41
CA VAL A 190 24.55 -6.31 18.27
C VAL A 190 23.11 -6.48 18.74
N GLU A 191 22.26 -5.48 18.53
CA GLU A 191 20.81 -5.65 18.63
C GLU A 191 20.27 -6.16 17.29
N GLY A 192 19.73 -7.38 17.29
CA GLY A 192 19.10 -7.96 16.10
C GLY A 192 17.87 -7.17 15.67
N ALA A 193 17.60 -7.13 14.36
CA ALA A 193 16.41 -6.48 13.81
C ALA A 193 15.13 -7.01 14.49
N LYS A 194 14.42 -6.10 15.19
CA LYS A 194 13.14 -6.41 15.83
C LYS A 194 12.02 -6.29 14.80
N LEU A 195 11.36 -7.41 14.52
CA LEU A 195 10.15 -7.40 13.72
C LEU A 195 8.98 -6.89 14.57
N THR A 196 8.27 -5.89 14.08
CA THR A 196 7.06 -5.38 14.73
C THR A 196 5.93 -5.42 13.71
N ARG A 197 4.70 -5.79 14.10
CA ARG A 197 3.54 -5.68 13.22
C ARG A 197 2.88 -4.31 13.39
N MET A 198 2.59 -3.64 12.28
CA MET A 198 1.91 -2.34 12.30
C MET A 198 0.88 -2.23 11.18
N ASP A 199 -0.14 -1.41 11.40
CA ASP A 199 -1.07 -1.00 10.34
C ASP A 199 -0.43 0.11 9.49
N ALA A 200 0.45 -0.30 8.59
CA ALA A 200 1.11 0.61 7.66
C ALA A 200 0.12 1.27 6.68
N ILE A 201 -1.03 0.62 6.42
CA ILE A 201 -2.07 1.17 5.54
C ILE A 201 -2.70 2.39 6.20
N GLU A 202 -2.95 2.34 7.51
CA GLU A 202 -3.43 3.49 8.26
C GLU A 202 -2.43 4.64 8.27
N VAL A 203 -1.13 4.35 8.41
CA VAL A 203 -0.08 5.37 8.31
C VAL A 203 -0.08 6.03 6.93
N MET A 204 -0.14 5.23 5.85
CA MET A 204 -0.24 5.75 4.49
C MET A 204 -1.50 6.59 4.29
N ARG A 205 -2.64 6.18 4.86
CA ARG A 205 -3.87 6.97 4.85
C ARG A 205 -3.70 8.29 5.60
N GLY A 206 -3.07 8.29 6.77
CA GLY A 206 -2.78 9.49 7.54
C GLY A 206 -1.96 10.51 6.76
N ILE A 207 -0.91 10.06 6.06
CA ILE A 207 -0.11 10.92 5.17
C ILE A 207 -0.99 11.48 4.05
N ALA A 208 -1.80 10.64 3.40
CA ALA A 208 -2.67 11.05 2.30
C ALA A 208 -3.70 12.10 2.75
N ILE A 209 -4.32 11.89 3.92
CA ILE A 209 -5.26 12.84 4.53
C ILE A 209 -4.56 14.16 4.86
N ALA A 210 -3.39 14.11 5.50
CA ALA A 210 -2.63 15.30 5.86
C ALA A 210 -2.28 16.14 4.61
N LEU A 211 -1.76 15.50 3.55
CA LEU A 211 -1.45 16.17 2.28
C LEU A 211 -2.71 16.76 1.63
N TYR A 212 -3.79 15.98 1.55
CA TYR A 212 -5.05 16.46 1.01
C TYR A 212 -5.58 17.69 1.77
N ARG A 213 -5.64 17.59 3.11
CA ARG A 213 -6.21 18.65 3.95
C ARG A 213 -5.36 19.91 3.92
N ARG A 214 -4.04 19.75 3.87
CA ARG A 214 -3.11 20.88 3.68
C ARG A 214 -3.40 21.63 2.39
N GLY A 215 -3.58 20.89 1.28
CA GLY A 215 -3.96 21.48 0.00
C GLY A 215 -5.33 22.17 0.02
N VAL A 216 -6.28 21.67 0.81
CA VAL A 216 -7.59 22.34 0.99
C VAL A 216 -7.45 23.65 1.77
N ILE A 217 -6.65 23.67 2.84
CA ILE A 217 -6.47 24.87 3.69
C ILE A 217 -5.68 25.96 2.95
N PHE A 218 -4.58 25.59 2.31
CA PHE A 218 -3.68 26.56 1.66
C PHE A 218 -4.02 26.86 0.20
N GLY A 219 -4.80 26.02 -0.49
CA GLY A 219 -5.10 26.22 -1.91
C GLY A 219 -3.82 26.25 -2.76
N GLU A 220 -3.66 27.29 -3.58
CA GLU A 220 -2.58 27.43 -4.58
C GLU A 220 -1.34 28.19 -4.07
N ILE A 221 -1.17 28.38 -2.76
CA ILE A 221 -0.08 29.21 -2.22
C ILE A 221 1.29 28.51 -2.44
N THR A 222 2.29 29.28 -2.90
CA THR A 222 3.63 28.79 -3.30
C THR A 222 4.45 28.09 -2.21
N GLY A 223 4.22 28.38 -0.93
CA GLY A 223 4.88 27.70 0.19
C GLY A 223 4.36 26.28 0.47
N GLU A 224 3.24 25.89 -0.16
CA GLU A 224 2.67 24.55 -0.01
C GLU A 224 3.58 23.48 -0.63
N PHE A 225 4.14 23.80 -1.79
CA PHE A 225 4.85 22.86 -2.66
C PHE A 225 6.14 22.32 -2.05
N GLU A 226 6.84 23.10 -1.20
CA GLU A 226 8.09 22.64 -0.61
C GLU A 226 7.87 21.49 0.37
N VAL A 227 6.90 21.62 1.29
CA VAL A 227 6.58 20.56 2.26
C VAL A 227 6.00 19.34 1.56
N ALA A 228 5.14 19.56 0.57
CA ALA A 228 4.59 18.49 -0.25
C ALA A 228 5.68 17.74 -1.02
N ASP A 229 6.62 18.44 -1.66
CA ASP A 229 7.74 17.82 -2.38
C ASP A 229 8.66 17.06 -1.43
N GLN A 230 9.07 17.66 -0.31
CA GLN A 230 9.89 16.97 0.70
C GLN A 230 9.22 15.69 1.21
N THR A 231 7.89 15.72 1.40
CA THR A 231 7.11 14.54 1.77
C THR A 231 7.08 13.53 0.63
N LEU A 232 6.86 13.95 -0.62
CA LEU A 232 6.91 13.09 -1.81
C LEU A 232 8.27 12.42 -1.99
N GLN A 233 9.37 13.10 -1.67
CA GLN A 233 10.71 12.50 -1.65
C GLN A 233 10.86 11.48 -0.52
N ALA A 234 10.19 11.68 0.62
CA ALA A 234 10.24 10.74 1.75
C ALA A 234 9.46 9.43 1.48
N ILE A 235 8.39 9.51 0.70
CA ILE A 235 7.50 8.37 0.37
C ILE A 235 7.73 7.80 -1.03
N LEU A 236 8.97 7.85 -1.52
CA LEU A 236 9.34 7.25 -2.80
C LEU A 236 9.07 5.74 -2.82
N TYR A 237 8.77 5.22 -4.01
CA TYR A 237 8.70 3.78 -4.21
C TYR A 237 10.05 3.15 -3.85
N PRO A 238 10.07 2.00 -3.16
CA PRO A 238 11.30 1.24 -2.99
C PRO A 238 11.90 0.91 -4.38
N PRO A 239 13.24 0.84 -4.49
CA PRO A 239 13.89 0.45 -5.74
C PRO A 239 13.44 -0.97 -6.14
N ASP A 240 13.28 -1.21 -7.45
CA ASP A 240 12.86 -2.50 -8.02
C ASP A 240 11.54 -3.05 -7.47
N PHE A 241 10.67 -2.18 -6.93
CA PHE A 241 9.42 -2.58 -6.31
C PHE A 241 8.37 -3.00 -7.35
N ASN A 242 8.18 -4.32 -7.45
CA ASN A 242 7.28 -4.95 -8.41
C ASN A 242 6.16 -5.76 -7.74
N LEU A 243 5.46 -5.14 -6.79
CA LEU A 243 4.24 -5.69 -6.21
C LEU A 243 3.04 -4.79 -6.60
N PRO A 244 2.12 -5.23 -7.48
CA PRO A 244 1.05 -4.38 -7.98
C PRO A 244 0.18 -3.75 -6.89
N VAL A 245 -0.22 -4.53 -5.88
CA VAL A 245 -1.02 -4.03 -4.76
C VAL A 245 -0.27 -2.98 -3.94
N GLY A 246 1.00 -3.21 -3.63
CA GLY A 246 1.81 -2.23 -2.90
C GLY A 246 2.03 -0.96 -3.71
N ARG A 247 2.25 -1.09 -5.04
CA ARG A 247 2.38 0.08 -5.93
C ARG A 247 1.09 0.89 -5.97
N ALA A 248 -0.06 0.24 -5.97
CA ALA A 248 -1.36 0.90 -5.91
C ALA A 248 -1.55 1.65 -4.57
N LEU A 249 -1.16 1.06 -3.44
CA LEU A 249 -1.24 1.70 -2.12
C LEU A 249 -0.30 2.91 -1.99
N ILE A 250 0.97 2.77 -2.39
CA ILE A 250 1.91 3.89 -2.39
C ILE A 250 1.45 4.96 -3.39
N GLY A 251 0.96 4.53 -4.56
CA GLY A 251 0.46 5.42 -5.61
C GLY A 251 -0.77 6.23 -5.19
N SER A 252 -1.71 5.61 -4.48
CA SER A 252 -2.91 6.31 -3.98
C SER A 252 -2.56 7.35 -2.91
N MET A 253 -1.65 7.01 -1.98
CA MET A 253 -1.11 7.96 -1.00
C MET A 253 -0.44 9.14 -1.71
N ARG A 254 0.49 8.87 -2.64
CA ARG A 254 1.23 9.91 -3.38
C ARG A 254 0.33 10.76 -4.27
N GLY A 255 -0.71 10.17 -4.87
CA GLY A 255 -1.62 10.84 -5.79
C GLY A 255 -2.32 12.05 -5.17
N THR A 256 -2.54 12.04 -3.85
CA THR A 256 -3.11 13.19 -3.13
C THR A 256 -2.23 14.43 -3.19
N ALA A 257 -0.91 14.29 -3.11
CA ALA A 257 0.04 15.38 -3.28
C ALA A 257 0.28 15.73 -4.76
N SER A 258 0.34 14.73 -5.65
CA SER A 258 0.56 14.98 -7.09
C SER A 258 -0.58 15.79 -7.72
N GLY A 259 -1.82 15.58 -7.27
CA GLY A 259 -2.97 16.37 -7.73
C GLY A 259 -2.89 17.84 -7.34
N ILE A 260 -2.24 18.16 -6.21
CA ILE A 260 -1.99 19.55 -5.78
C ILE A 260 -0.93 20.20 -6.67
N ALA A 261 0.20 19.49 -6.90
CA ALA A 261 1.26 19.96 -7.80
C ALA A 261 0.80 20.11 -9.26
N ALA A 262 -0.11 19.26 -9.74
CA ALA A 262 -0.67 19.36 -11.09
C ALA A 262 -1.65 20.54 -11.24
N ARG A 263 -2.42 20.87 -10.18
CA ARG A 263 -3.32 22.04 -10.18
C ARG A 263 -2.54 23.35 -10.25
N SER A 264 -1.40 23.46 -9.57
CA SER A 264 -0.56 24.65 -9.64
C SER A 264 0.12 24.83 -11.00
N ALA A 265 0.48 23.73 -11.67
CA ALA A 265 0.94 23.77 -13.06
C ALA A 265 -0.17 24.12 -14.06
N GLY A 266 -1.44 23.82 -13.73
CA GLY A 266 -2.63 24.10 -14.54
C GLY A 266 -3.23 25.52 -14.36
N GLY A 267 -2.71 26.32 -13.42
CA GLY A 267 -3.12 27.72 -13.20
C GLY A 267 -2.74 28.68 -14.35
N LEU A 268 -1.88 28.25 -15.28
CA LEU A 268 -1.85 28.80 -16.63
C LEU A 268 -2.79 28.00 -17.52
N ALA A 269 -4.08 28.29 -17.46
CA ALA A 269 -4.96 27.90 -18.56
C ALA A 269 -4.48 28.61 -19.83
N PRO A 270 -4.19 27.90 -20.95
CA PRO A 270 -4.12 28.57 -22.23
C PRO A 270 -5.51 29.15 -22.49
N GLY A 271 -5.61 30.48 -22.56
CA GLY A 271 -6.85 31.17 -22.92
C GLY A 271 -7.42 30.60 -24.22
N PRO A 272 -8.73 30.70 -24.45
CA PRO A 272 -9.36 30.17 -25.64
C PRO A 272 -8.64 30.74 -26.87
N SER A 273 -7.98 29.86 -27.63
CA SER A 273 -7.32 30.23 -28.86
C SER A 273 -8.40 30.71 -29.82
N SER A 274 -8.49 32.02 -30.00
CA SER A 274 -9.23 32.62 -31.09
C SER A 274 -8.64 32.14 -32.42
N ARG A 275 -9.40 31.32 -33.15
CA ARG A 275 -9.46 31.27 -34.61
C ARG A 275 -10.74 30.56 -35.03
#